data_AF-A0A2E9LZX1-F1
#
_entry.id   AF-A0A2E9LZX1-F1
#
_cell.length_a   1.000
_cell.length_b   1.000
_cell.length_c   1.000
_cell.angle_alpha   90.00
_cell.angle_beta   90.00
_cell.angle_gamma   90.00
#
_symmetry.space_group_name_H-M   'P 1'
#
loop_
_entity.id
_entity.type
_entity.pdbx_description
1 polymer ?
#
loop_
_entity_poly.entity_id
_entity_poly.type
_entity_poly.pdbx_seq_one_letter_code
_entity_poly.pdbx_strand_id
1 'polypeptide(L)'
;MSLIDVRRLKPVGEFGSREWCEACASYGVKILESGDIPLDLCWGFSEVYTCPPERLISSEWPQSGYYFMVENGVVSGGAEIPEECLATPGFHASIRWAFVCNQSRSLYGMEGQKQRGIEEAQLTRQMSEYIGFEPDLGGISEAFWPTPVVSALTVGVEEGSGLHNIAATLQSPSPEFAELPTTELGVPDFSKMSTEQKNTFLELCQIERKSLSLPC
;
A
#
# COMPACT_ATOMS: atom_id res chain seq x y z
N MET A 1 -20.16 17.77 -1.37
CA MET A 1 -18.82 17.16 -1.43
C MET A 1 -18.01 17.83 -2.52
N SER A 2 -16.84 18.37 -2.20
CA SER A 2 -15.87 18.78 -3.22
C SER A 2 -15.12 17.53 -3.67
N LEU A 3 -15.39 17.04 -4.87
CA LEU A 3 -14.63 15.93 -5.45
C LEU A 3 -13.16 16.36 -5.56
N ILE A 4 -12.22 15.53 -5.08
CA ILE A 4 -10.79 15.78 -5.25
C ILE A 4 -10.46 15.56 -6.73
N ASP A 5 -10.06 16.62 -7.44
CA ASP A 5 -9.67 16.49 -8.84
C ASP A 5 -8.25 15.91 -8.94
N VAL A 6 -8.16 14.59 -9.06
CA VAL A 6 -6.89 13.86 -9.15
C VAL A 6 -5.99 14.35 -10.30
N ARG A 7 -6.57 14.91 -11.37
CA ARG A 7 -5.80 15.43 -12.52
C ARG A 7 -4.96 16.65 -12.17
N ARG A 8 -5.21 17.27 -11.02
CA ARG A 8 -4.46 18.44 -10.52
C ARG A 8 -3.41 18.06 -9.48
N LEU A 9 -3.42 16.82 -9.00
CA LEU A 9 -2.42 16.32 -8.08
C LEU A 9 -1.09 16.14 -8.80
N LYS A 10 0.00 16.28 -8.04
CA LYS A 10 1.36 16.06 -8.50
C LYS A 10 2.05 15.10 -7.56
N PRO A 11 3.02 14.31 -8.05
CA PRO A 11 3.84 13.50 -7.18
C PRO A 11 4.50 14.33 -6.08
N VAL A 12 4.46 13.82 -4.85
CA VAL A 12 5.07 14.47 -3.67
C VAL A 12 6.22 13.66 -3.09
N GLY A 13 6.29 12.36 -3.39
CA GLY A 13 7.33 11.47 -2.90
C GLY A 13 7.20 10.05 -3.44
N GLU A 14 8.20 9.21 -3.17
CA GLU A 14 8.17 7.79 -3.49
C GLU A 14 7.16 7.04 -2.61
N PHE A 15 6.75 5.84 -3.05
CA PHE A 15 5.88 4.99 -2.24
C PHE A 15 6.51 4.70 -0.88
N GLY A 16 5.79 5.01 0.19
CA GLY A 16 6.29 4.83 1.55
C GLY A 16 7.32 5.87 2.01
N SER A 17 7.60 6.93 1.24
CA SER A 17 8.34 8.09 1.78
C SER A 17 7.46 8.86 2.76
N ARG A 18 8.08 9.58 3.71
CA ARG A 18 7.35 10.35 4.72
C ARG A 18 6.38 11.35 4.08
N GLU A 19 6.83 12.09 3.07
CA GLU A 19 6.02 13.11 2.37
C GLU A 19 4.80 12.49 1.67
N TRP A 20 4.98 11.32 1.05
CA TRP A 20 3.90 10.58 0.41
C TRP A 20 2.90 10.06 1.44
N CYS A 21 3.39 9.47 2.53
CA CYS A 21 2.57 8.98 3.65
C CYS A 21 1.76 10.09 4.31
N GLU A 22 2.37 11.25 4.59
CA GLU A 22 1.70 12.42 5.16
C GLU A 22 0.61 12.96 4.22
N ALA A 23 0.89 13.00 2.91
CA ALA A 23 -0.09 13.43 1.92
C ALA A 23 -1.28 12.46 1.83
N CYS A 24 -1.02 11.15 1.79
CA CYS A 24 -2.07 10.12 1.77
C CYS A 24 -2.97 10.21 3.00
N ALA A 25 -2.38 10.32 4.19
CA ALA A 25 -3.12 10.54 5.43
C ALA A 25 -3.96 11.82 5.38
N SER A 26 -3.38 12.94 4.93
CA SER A 26 -4.11 14.22 4.83
C SER A 26 -5.32 14.13 3.90
N TYR A 27 -5.22 13.39 2.80
CA TYR A 27 -6.37 13.17 1.90
C TYR A 27 -7.40 12.20 2.50
N GLY A 28 -6.97 11.13 3.16
CA GLY A 28 -7.86 10.24 3.91
C GLY A 28 -8.69 11.00 4.95
N VAL A 29 -8.04 11.87 5.73
CA VAL A 29 -8.70 12.76 6.70
C VAL A 29 -9.73 13.66 6.01
N LYS A 30 -9.34 14.39 4.95
CA LYS A 30 -10.25 15.29 4.21
C LYS A 30 -11.47 14.58 3.65
N ILE A 31 -11.31 13.35 3.17
CA ILE A 31 -12.42 12.54 2.64
C ILE A 31 -13.40 12.22 3.75
N LEU A 32 -12.92 11.74 4.90
CA LEU A 32 -13.76 11.39 6.03
C LEU A 32 -14.43 12.61 6.66
N GLU A 33 -13.70 13.73 6.83
CA GLU A 33 -14.28 15.00 7.31
C GLU A 33 -15.37 15.56 6.38
N SER A 34 -15.27 15.26 5.08
CA SER A 34 -16.27 15.67 4.09
C SER A 34 -17.43 14.67 3.95
N GLY A 35 -17.36 13.53 4.64
CA GLY A 35 -18.38 12.50 4.66
C GLY A 35 -19.36 12.66 5.83
N ASP A 36 -20.53 12.05 5.73
CA ASP A 36 -21.48 11.95 6.85
C ASP A 36 -21.04 10.85 7.82
N ILE A 37 -19.96 11.09 8.56
CA ILE A 37 -19.41 10.16 9.54
C ILE A 37 -20.19 10.28 10.87
N PRO A 38 -20.75 9.20 11.42
CA PRO A 38 -21.44 9.22 12.70
C PRO A 38 -20.53 9.67 13.85
N LEU A 39 -21.08 10.44 14.80
CA LEU A 39 -20.34 10.95 15.96
C LEU A 39 -19.89 9.85 16.92
N ASP A 40 -20.51 8.68 16.90
CA ASP A 40 -20.20 7.53 17.74
C ASP A 40 -19.33 6.49 17.00
N LEU A 41 -18.89 6.78 15.77
CA LEU A 41 -18.04 5.87 15.04
C LEU A 41 -16.61 5.88 15.61
N CYS A 42 -16.10 4.69 15.89
CA CYS A 42 -14.68 4.43 16.09
C CYS A 42 -14.20 3.46 15.00
N TRP A 43 -13.22 3.89 14.20
CA TRP A 43 -12.68 3.10 13.11
C TRP A 43 -11.25 3.52 12.75
N GLY A 44 -10.34 2.56 12.63
CA GLY A 44 -8.93 2.80 12.28
C GLY A 44 -8.55 2.36 10.87
N PHE A 45 -7.65 3.09 10.23
CA PHE A 45 -6.93 2.65 9.03
C PHE A 45 -5.44 2.80 9.25
N SER A 46 -4.67 1.75 8.95
CA SER A 46 -3.21 1.84 8.92
C SER A 46 -2.61 0.95 7.83
N GLU A 47 -1.61 1.47 7.13
CA GLU A 47 -0.73 0.68 6.29
C GLU A 47 0.71 0.83 6.76
N VAL A 48 1.38 -0.30 7.00
CA VAL A 48 2.80 -0.37 7.32
C VAL A 48 3.53 -1.06 6.18
N TYR A 49 4.51 -0.40 5.60
CA TYR A 49 5.36 -0.98 4.57
C TYR A 49 6.66 -1.46 5.22
N THR A 50 6.78 -2.77 5.33
CA THR A 50 7.94 -3.42 5.93
C THR A 50 9.07 -3.53 4.92
N CYS A 51 10.31 -3.51 5.41
CA CYS A 51 11.51 -3.60 4.58
C CYS A 51 11.61 -2.52 3.48
N PRO A 52 11.32 -1.24 3.77
CA PRO A 52 11.55 -0.19 2.78
C PRO A 52 13.06 0.02 2.56
N PRO A 53 13.48 0.59 1.42
CA PRO A 53 14.84 1.07 1.24
C PRO A 53 15.24 2.04 2.36
N GLU A 54 16.48 1.96 2.82
CA GLU A 54 16.99 2.78 3.93
C GLU A 54 16.79 4.29 3.71
N ARG A 55 16.82 4.75 2.44
CA ARG A 55 16.61 6.15 2.09
C ARG A 55 15.21 6.68 2.42
N LEU A 56 14.21 5.81 2.57
CA LEU A 56 12.83 6.21 2.82
C LEU A 56 12.53 6.42 4.30
N ILE A 57 13.41 5.94 5.19
CA ILE A 57 13.24 6.03 6.63
C ILE A 57 14.42 6.77 7.27
N SER A 58 14.28 7.11 8.54
CA SER A 58 15.33 7.78 9.32
C SER A 58 15.27 7.37 10.79
N SER A 59 16.23 7.81 11.60
CA SER A 59 16.18 7.58 13.05
C SER A 59 14.98 8.27 13.73
N GLU A 60 14.51 9.38 13.17
CA GLU A 60 13.35 10.14 13.70
C GLU A 60 12.02 9.61 13.17
N TRP A 61 12.05 8.84 12.07
CA TRP A 61 10.89 8.17 11.48
C TRP A 61 11.31 6.79 10.97
N PRO A 62 11.40 5.78 11.86
CA PRO A 62 11.99 4.47 11.56
C PRO A 62 11.02 3.52 10.85
N GLN A 63 9.79 3.96 10.59
CA GLN A 63 8.72 3.16 10.02
C GLN A 63 8.22 3.83 8.75
N SER A 64 8.00 3.06 7.69
CA SER A 64 7.29 3.52 6.49
C SER A 64 5.81 3.15 6.60
N GLY A 65 4.91 4.13 6.48
CA GLY A 65 3.48 3.90 6.60
C GLY A 65 2.69 5.14 6.96
N TYR A 66 1.36 5.01 6.97
CA TYR A 66 0.46 6.10 7.34
C TYR A 66 -0.82 5.55 7.93
N TYR A 67 -1.55 6.44 8.61
CA TYR A 67 -2.83 6.15 9.20
C TYR A 67 -3.80 7.29 9.00
N PHE A 68 -5.07 6.97 9.12
CA PHE A 68 -6.12 7.91 9.46
C PHE A 68 -7.21 7.14 10.21
N MET A 69 -7.92 7.81 11.11
CA MET A 69 -8.92 7.16 11.93
C MET A 69 -10.04 8.13 12.28
N VAL A 70 -11.16 7.55 12.68
CA VAL A 70 -12.27 8.26 13.32
C VAL A 70 -12.35 7.76 14.75
N GLU A 71 -12.37 8.68 15.69
CA GLU A 71 -12.66 8.37 17.09
C GLU A 71 -13.66 9.38 17.62
N ASN A 72 -14.83 8.90 18.04
CA ASN A 72 -15.91 9.74 18.56
C ASN A 72 -16.25 10.93 17.62
N GLY A 73 -16.27 10.66 16.30
CA GLY A 73 -16.56 11.66 15.26
C GLY A 73 -15.41 12.63 14.96
N VAL A 74 -14.25 12.49 15.63
CA VAL A 74 -13.04 13.27 15.33
C VAL A 74 -12.19 12.47 14.36
N VAL A 75 -11.81 13.10 13.24
CA VAL A 75 -10.93 12.49 12.25
C VAL A 75 -9.49 12.94 12.51
N SER A 76 -8.56 12.00 12.52
CA SER A 76 -7.12 12.26 12.65
C SER A 76 -6.33 11.40 11.66
N GLY A 77 -5.07 11.76 11.42
CA GLY A 77 -4.20 11.01 10.51
C GLY A 77 -2.80 11.58 10.44
N GLY A 78 -1.86 10.77 9.97
CA GLY A 78 -0.46 11.14 9.82
C GLY A 78 0.42 9.97 9.37
N ALA A 79 1.73 10.21 9.29
CA ALA A 79 2.74 9.20 8.96
C ALA A 79 3.28 8.46 10.21
N GLU A 80 3.04 8.98 11.40
CA GLU A 80 3.40 8.32 12.67
C GLU A 80 2.17 7.58 13.19
N ILE A 81 2.14 6.25 13.03
CA ILE A 81 0.96 5.43 13.33
C ILE A 81 0.88 5.22 14.85
N PRO A 82 -0.14 5.77 15.54
CA PRO A 82 -0.26 5.62 16.99
C PRO A 82 -0.77 4.21 17.35
N GLU A 83 -0.38 3.72 18.52
CA GLU A 83 -0.90 2.45 19.06
C GLU A 83 -2.42 2.43 19.16
N GLU A 84 -3.03 3.58 19.45
CA GLU A 84 -4.48 3.77 19.51
C GLU A 84 -5.17 3.48 18.17
N CYS A 85 -4.57 3.89 17.04
CA CYS A 85 -5.09 3.54 15.72
C CYS A 85 -5.03 2.02 15.50
N LEU A 86 -3.93 1.37 15.89
CA LEU A 86 -3.75 -0.08 15.72
C LEU A 86 -4.66 -0.90 16.63
N ALA A 87 -5.10 -0.34 17.75
CA ALA A 87 -6.03 -0.97 18.69
C ALA A 87 -7.51 -0.72 18.32
N THR A 88 -7.79 0.25 17.46
CA THR A 88 -9.15 0.61 17.03
C THR A 88 -9.59 -0.32 15.90
N PRO A 89 -10.75 -1.00 15.98
CA PRO A 89 -11.22 -1.88 14.92
C PRO A 89 -11.25 -1.20 13.55
N GLY A 90 -10.82 -1.89 12.50
CA GLY A 90 -10.78 -1.30 11.18
C GLY A 90 -9.96 -2.07 10.15
N PHE A 91 -9.19 -1.34 9.34
CA PHE A 91 -8.34 -1.91 8.30
C PHE A 91 -6.87 -1.69 8.62
N HIS A 92 -6.16 -2.78 8.90
CA HIS A 92 -4.75 -2.72 9.29
C HIS A 92 -3.94 -3.69 8.44
N ALA A 93 -3.08 -3.13 7.58
CA ALA A 93 -2.18 -3.89 6.73
C ALA A 93 -0.72 -3.68 7.11
N SER A 94 0.05 -4.76 7.04
CA SER A 94 1.51 -4.73 7.13
C SER A 94 2.05 -5.57 6.00
N ILE A 95 2.68 -4.95 4.99
CA ILE A 95 3.02 -5.60 3.72
C ILE A 95 4.47 -5.31 3.38
N ARG A 96 5.19 -6.24 2.71
CA ARG A 96 6.54 -5.96 2.19
C ARG A 96 6.49 -4.82 1.18
N TRP A 97 7.28 -3.77 1.39
CA TRP A 97 7.32 -2.58 0.55
C TRP A 97 7.48 -2.92 -0.94
N ALA A 98 8.48 -3.74 -1.27
CA ALA A 98 8.78 -4.09 -2.66
C ALA A 98 7.66 -4.92 -3.32
N PHE A 99 6.86 -5.64 -2.54
CA PHE A 99 5.77 -6.44 -3.09
C PHE A 99 4.65 -5.57 -3.67
N VAL A 100 4.38 -4.39 -3.08
CA VAL A 100 3.27 -3.51 -3.47
C VAL A 100 3.66 -2.17 -4.09
N CYS A 101 4.93 -1.76 -4.00
CA CYS A 101 5.39 -0.43 -4.36
C CYS A 101 5.00 -0.01 -5.79
N ASN A 102 5.32 -0.81 -6.80
CA ASN A 102 5.17 -0.35 -8.18
C ASN A 102 3.71 -0.34 -8.66
N GLN A 103 2.93 -1.38 -8.34
CA GLN A 103 1.51 -1.44 -8.71
C GLN A 103 0.63 -0.46 -7.94
N SER A 104 1.12 0.11 -6.84
CA SER A 104 0.38 1.14 -6.09
C SER A 104 0.32 2.49 -6.84
N ARG A 105 1.15 2.68 -7.89
CA ARG A 105 1.10 3.85 -8.77
C ARG A 105 0.03 3.74 -9.86
N SER A 106 -0.56 2.55 -10.04
CA SER A 106 -1.50 2.31 -11.12
C SER A 106 -2.88 2.88 -10.79
N LEU A 107 -3.46 3.59 -11.74
CA LEU A 107 -4.82 4.09 -11.64
C LEU A 107 -5.80 3.02 -12.11
N TYR A 108 -6.80 2.71 -11.30
CA TYR A 108 -7.84 1.75 -11.67
C TYR A 108 -9.17 1.99 -10.93
N GLY A 109 -10.26 1.54 -11.53
CA GLY A 109 -11.55 1.32 -10.88
C GLY A 109 -11.67 -0.12 -10.34
N MET A 110 -12.89 -0.57 -10.04
CA MET A 110 -13.12 -1.89 -9.43
C MET A 110 -12.60 -3.07 -10.29
N GLU A 111 -12.74 -3.01 -11.62
CA GLU A 111 -12.26 -4.06 -12.51
C GLU A 111 -10.73 -4.21 -12.44
N GLY A 112 -10.01 -3.09 -12.49
CA GLY A 112 -8.55 -3.11 -12.36
C GLY A 112 -8.10 -3.52 -10.96
N GLN A 113 -8.83 -3.18 -9.89
CA GLN A 113 -8.54 -3.70 -8.55
C GLN A 113 -8.61 -5.23 -8.51
N LYS A 114 -9.66 -5.82 -9.09
CA LYS A 114 -9.81 -7.27 -9.19
C LYS A 114 -8.68 -7.90 -10.00
N GLN A 115 -8.33 -7.30 -11.13
CA GLN A 115 -7.26 -7.79 -12.00
C GLN A 115 -5.89 -7.72 -11.31
N ARG A 116 -5.58 -6.62 -10.60
CA ARG A 116 -4.37 -6.49 -9.77
C ARG A 116 -4.28 -7.61 -8.74
N GLY A 117 -5.38 -7.95 -8.06
CA GLY A 117 -5.40 -9.06 -7.10
C GLY A 117 -5.10 -10.43 -7.74
N ILE A 118 -5.56 -10.68 -8.97
CA ILE A 118 -5.22 -11.90 -9.72
C ILE A 118 -3.72 -11.94 -10.05
N GLU A 119 -3.17 -10.81 -10.48
CA GLU A 119 -1.75 -10.68 -10.82
C GLU A 119 -0.84 -10.81 -9.59
N GLU A 120 -1.23 -10.25 -8.45
CA GLU A 120 -0.52 -10.39 -7.17
C GLU A 120 -0.52 -11.85 -6.67
N ALA A 121 -1.65 -12.56 -6.82
CA ALA A 121 -1.73 -13.98 -6.51
C ALA A 121 -0.82 -14.81 -7.43
N GLN A 122 -0.76 -14.45 -8.71
CA GLN A 122 0.15 -15.10 -9.67
C GLN A 122 1.62 -14.82 -9.34
N LEU A 123 1.98 -13.57 -9.01
CA LEU A 123 3.32 -13.19 -8.56
C LEU A 123 3.74 -14.02 -7.34
N THR A 124 2.90 -14.07 -6.31
CA THR A 124 3.14 -14.84 -5.09
C THR A 124 3.39 -16.31 -5.42
N ARG A 125 2.52 -16.92 -6.22
CA ARG A 125 2.68 -18.32 -6.65
C ARG A 125 4.01 -18.57 -7.37
N GLN A 126 4.38 -17.70 -8.30
CA GLN A 126 5.61 -17.85 -9.09
C GLN A 126 6.87 -17.68 -8.23
N MET A 127 6.82 -16.76 -7.25
CA MET A 127 7.87 -16.62 -6.24
C MET A 127 7.99 -17.91 -5.42
N SER A 128 6.87 -18.45 -4.94
CA SER A 128 6.83 -19.68 -4.15
C SER A 128 7.40 -20.88 -4.91
N GLU A 129 7.01 -21.06 -6.18
CA GLU A 129 7.52 -22.12 -7.04
C GLU A 129 9.04 -22.00 -7.25
N TYR A 130 9.57 -20.77 -7.34
CA TYR A 130 10.98 -20.52 -7.56
C TYR A 130 11.86 -20.70 -6.31
N ILE A 131 11.37 -20.31 -5.12
CA ILE A 131 12.12 -20.44 -3.86
C ILE A 131 11.83 -21.73 -3.09
N GLY A 132 10.78 -22.47 -3.47
CA GLY A 132 10.39 -23.75 -2.88
C GLY A 132 9.59 -23.65 -1.57
N PHE A 133 9.08 -22.48 -1.21
CA PHE A 133 8.23 -22.24 -0.05
C PHE A 133 7.36 -20.99 -0.24
N GLU A 134 6.27 -20.87 0.52
CA GLU A 134 5.41 -19.67 0.52
C GLU A 134 6.16 -18.49 1.19
N PRO A 135 6.47 -17.39 0.48
CA PRO A 135 7.14 -16.24 1.08
C PRO A 135 6.17 -15.49 2.02
N ASP A 136 6.70 -14.99 3.14
CA ASP A 136 5.96 -14.06 4.00
C ASP A 136 6.03 -12.64 3.43
N LEU A 137 4.99 -12.27 2.69
CA LEU A 137 4.83 -10.95 2.07
C LEU A 137 4.08 -9.97 2.96
N GLY A 138 3.74 -10.36 4.18
CA GLY A 138 2.79 -9.66 5.02
C GLY A 138 1.35 -9.80 4.52
N GLY A 139 0.46 -8.97 5.03
CA GLY A 139 -0.94 -8.98 4.66
C GLY A 139 -1.82 -8.09 5.52
N ILE A 140 -3.11 -8.37 5.49
CA ILE A 140 -4.13 -7.65 6.24
C ILE A 140 -4.38 -8.41 7.55
N SER A 141 -4.19 -7.72 8.68
CA SER A 141 -4.44 -8.26 10.02
C SER A 141 -5.90 -8.09 10.44
N GLU A 142 -6.56 -7.02 9.99
CA GLU A 142 -7.98 -6.77 10.20
C GLU A 142 -8.59 -6.08 8.97
N ALA A 143 -9.84 -6.43 8.65
CA ALA A 143 -10.57 -5.90 7.51
C ALA A 143 -12.03 -5.58 7.87
N PHE A 144 -12.22 -4.66 8.81
CA PHE A 144 -13.52 -4.12 9.17
C PHE A 144 -13.75 -2.78 8.46
N TRP A 145 -14.86 -2.67 7.72
CA TRP A 145 -15.20 -1.49 6.92
C TRP A 145 -16.67 -1.09 7.14
N PRO A 146 -16.93 -0.12 8.03
CA PRO A 146 -18.28 0.42 8.24
C PRO A 146 -18.85 1.06 6.98
N THR A 147 -20.16 0.92 6.73
CA THR A 147 -20.83 1.51 5.57
C THR A 147 -20.57 3.01 5.37
N PRO A 148 -20.57 3.88 6.42
CA PRO A 148 -20.25 5.30 6.23
C PRO A 148 -18.82 5.55 5.72
N VAL A 149 -17.85 4.76 6.20
CA VAL A 149 -16.44 4.83 5.78
C VAL A 149 -16.29 4.39 4.34
N VAL A 150 -16.87 3.25 3.97
CA VAL A 150 -16.86 2.76 2.58
C VAL A 150 -17.45 3.83 1.68
N SER A 151 -18.62 4.35 2.04
CA SER A 151 -19.35 5.34 1.24
C SER A 151 -18.53 6.61 1.01
N ALA A 152 -17.75 7.06 2.01
CA ALA A 152 -16.85 8.21 1.89
C ALA A 152 -15.63 7.91 0.99
N LEU A 153 -14.95 6.77 1.21
CA LEU A 153 -13.68 6.44 0.55
C LEU A 153 -13.83 5.97 -0.90
N THR A 154 -15.01 5.45 -1.29
CA THR A 154 -15.27 4.99 -2.67
C THR A 154 -15.86 6.06 -3.58
N VAL A 155 -16.11 7.28 -3.09
CA VAL A 155 -16.65 8.35 -3.94
C VAL A 155 -15.71 8.64 -5.10
N GLY A 156 -16.24 8.52 -6.31
CA GLY A 156 -15.49 8.80 -7.53
C GLY A 156 -14.48 7.71 -7.92
N VAL A 157 -14.52 6.52 -7.31
CA VAL A 157 -13.52 5.46 -7.55
C VAL A 157 -13.44 5.06 -9.02
N GLU A 158 -14.58 4.98 -9.72
CA GLU A 158 -14.66 4.65 -11.15
C GLU A 158 -14.15 5.80 -12.03
N GLU A 159 -14.29 7.04 -11.57
CA GLU A 159 -13.79 8.25 -12.23
C GLU A 159 -12.36 8.62 -11.80
N GLY A 160 -11.69 7.76 -11.02
CA GLY A 160 -10.29 7.95 -10.62
C GLY A 160 -10.08 8.76 -9.33
N SER A 161 -11.11 9.09 -8.56
CA SER A 161 -11.04 9.99 -7.38
C SER A 161 -11.11 9.31 -6.00
N GLY A 162 -11.09 7.97 -5.94
CA GLY A 162 -10.99 7.22 -4.67
C GLY A 162 -9.61 7.34 -4.01
N LEU A 163 -9.51 7.00 -2.72
CA LEU A 163 -8.28 7.10 -1.92
C LEU A 163 -7.06 6.46 -2.62
N HIS A 164 -7.23 5.26 -3.17
CA HIS A 164 -6.17 4.57 -3.92
C HIS A 164 -5.63 5.42 -5.08
N ASN A 165 -6.50 5.95 -5.93
CA ASN A 165 -6.08 6.70 -7.11
C ASN A 165 -5.48 8.08 -6.74
N ILE A 166 -5.90 8.66 -5.62
CA ILE A 166 -5.24 9.83 -5.03
C ILE A 166 -3.80 9.46 -4.62
N ALA A 167 -3.63 8.39 -3.84
CA ALA A 167 -2.33 7.91 -3.39
C ALA A 167 -1.40 7.57 -4.57
N ALA A 168 -1.93 6.89 -5.59
CA ALA A 168 -1.24 6.56 -6.82
C ALA A 168 -0.74 7.80 -7.59
N THR A 169 -1.56 8.87 -7.66
CA THR A 169 -1.18 10.12 -8.33
C THR A 169 -0.13 10.92 -7.56
N LEU A 170 -0.11 10.78 -6.23
CA LEU A 170 0.89 11.40 -5.35
C LEU A 170 2.25 10.68 -5.39
N GLN A 171 2.30 9.46 -5.93
CA GLN A 171 3.49 8.62 -5.94
C GLN A 171 4.42 8.95 -7.12
N SER A 172 5.70 9.21 -6.85
CA SER A 172 6.76 9.16 -7.86
C SER A 172 7.27 7.73 -8.07
N PRO A 173 7.74 7.37 -9.28
CA PRO A 173 8.34 6.06 -9.52
C PRO A 173 9.53 5.78 -8.60
N SER A 174 9.65 4.54 -8.13
CA SER A 174 10.82 4.09 -7.39
C SER A 174 11.86 3.46 -8.35
N PRO A 175 13.15 3.80 -8.22
CA PRO A 175 14.21 3.40 -9.15
C PRO A 175 14.40 1.89 -9.25
N GLU A 176 14.10 1.14 -8.20
CA GLU A 176 14.22 -0.33 -8.15
C GLU A 176 13.39 -1.04 -9.24
N PHE A 177 12.33 -0.38 -9.72
CA PHE A 177 11.39 -0.94 -10.68
C PHE A 177 11.56 -0.41 -12.10
N ALA A 178 12.55 0.48 -12.35
CA ALA A 178 12.73 1.11 -13.65
C ALA A 178 12.95 0.10 -14.80
N GLU A 179 13.65 -1.00 -14.50
CA GLU A 179 14.02 -2.03 -15.47
C GLU A 179 13.36 -3.39 -15.18
N LEU A 180 12.46 -3.47 -14.20
CA LEU A 180 11.75 -4.71 -13.89
C LEU A 180 10.57 -4.88 -14.85
N PRO A 181 10.37 -6.08 -15.43
CA PRO A 181 9.17 -6.35 -16.20
C PRO A 181 7.96 -6.33 -15.27
N THR A 182 6.89 -5.68 -15.72
CA THR A 182 5.63 -5.56 -14.97
C THR A 182 4.44 -5.86 -15.87
N THR A 183 3.29 -6.15 -15.27
CA THR A 183 1.99 -6.15 -15.93
C THR A 183 1.58 -4.71 -16.28
N GLU A 184 0.45 -4.55 -16.99
CA GLU A 184 -0.12 -3.24 -17.29
C GLU A 184 -0.52 -2.47 -16.02
N LEU A 185 -0.94 -3.18 -14.97
CA LEU A 185 -1.25 -2.62 -13.65
C LEU A 185 -0.01 -2.50 -12.76
N GLY A 186 1.20 -2.67 -13.30
CA GLY A 186 2.45 -2.43 -12.59
C GLY A 186 2.84 -3.53 -11.59
N VAL A 187 2.13 -4.67 -11.56
CA VAL A 187 2.53 -5.81 -10.74
C VAL A 187 3.81 -6.41 -11.34
N PRO A 188 4.88 -6.65 -10.56
CA PRO A 188 6.09 -7.29 -11.06
C PRO A 188 5.79 -8.63 -11.76
N ASP A 189 6.23 -8.80 -13.01
CA ASP A 189 5.98 -10.01 -13.80
C ASP A 189 7.15 -10.98 -13.65
N PHE A 190 7.08 -11.78 -12.59
CA PHE A 190 8.15 -12.72 -12.21
C PHE A 190 8.49 -13.72 -13.32
N SER A 191 7.53 -14.11 -14.15
CA SER A 191 7.77 -15.05 -15.25
C SER A 191 8.68 -14.49 -16.35
N LYS A 192 8.66 -13.16 -16.54
CA LYS A 192 9.47 -12.44 -17.54
C LYS A 192 10.81 -11.97 -16.99
N MET A 193 11.01 -12.01 -15.67
CA MET A 193 12.27 -11.65 -15.04
C MET A 193 13.39 -12.64 -15.40
N SER A 194 14.58 -12.10 -15.70
CA SER A 194 15.81 -12.89 -15.70
C SER A 194 16.09 -13.48 -14.31
N THR A 195 16.97 -14.48 -14.22
CA THR A 195 17.38 -15.03 -12.92
C THR A 195 17.95 -13.96 -11.99
N GLU A 196 18.71 -13.01 -12.53
CA GLU A 196 19.28 -11.91 -11.76
C GLU A 196 18.18 -10.98 -11.23
N GLN A 197 17.24 -10.57 -12.08
CA GLN A 197 16.09 -9.74 -11.68
C GLN A 197 15.22 -10.43 -10.62
N LYS A 198 14.99 -11.75 -10.73
CA LYS A 198 14.27 -12.54 -9.71
C LYS A 198 14.99 -12.48 -8.36
N ASN A 199 16.31 -12.61 -8.36
CA ASN A 199 17.10 -12.55 -7.14
C ASN A 199 17.05 -11.16 -6.53
N THR A 200 17.27 -10.11 -7.33
CA THR A 200 17.16 -8.72 -6.89
C THR A 200 15.78 -8.42 -6.31
N PHE A 201 14.70 -8.88 -6.96
CA PHE A 201 13.35 -8.65 -6.46
C PHE A 201 13.05 -9.36 -5.14
N LEU A 202 13.53 -10.60 -4.97
CA LEU A 202 13.43 -11.32 -3.69
C LEU A 202 14.23 -10.64 -2.57
N GLU A 203 15.43 -10.13 -2.88
CA GLU A 203 16.25 -9.35 -1.95
C GLU A 203 15.57 -8.04 -1.53
N LEU A 204 14.94 -7.34 -2.48
CA LEU A 204 14.12 -6.15 -2.19
C LEU A 204 12.92 -6.47 -1.30
N CYS A 205 12.33 -7.66 -1.45
CA CYS A 205 11.28 -8.14 -0.55
C CYS A 205 11.83 -8.70 0.78
N GLN A 206 13.15 -8.74 0.97
CA GLN A 206 13.85 -9.38 2.09
C GLN A 206 13.40 -10.83 2.34
N ILE A 207 13.16 -11.58 1.26
CA ILE A 207 12.84 -13.01 1.34
C ILE A 207 14.14 -13.81 1.33
N GLU A 208 14.53 -14.28 2.53
CA GLU A 208 15.71 -15.12 2.68
C GLU A 208 15.51 -16.46 1.97
N ARG A 209 16.48 -16.85 1.14
CA ARG A 209 16.57 -18.25 0.71
C ARG A 209 16.96 -19.07 1.92
N LYS A 210 16.17 -20.08 2.28
CA LYS A 210 16.66 -21.14 3.16
C LYS A 210 17.96 -21.66 2.54
N SER A 211 19.08 -21.50 3.24
CA SER A 211 20.32 -22.15 2.84
C SER A 211 20.01 -23.63 2.74
N LEU A 212 20.18 -24.23 1.57
CA LEU A 212 20.28 -25.66 1.45
C LEU A 212 21.50 -26.05 2.28
N SER A 213 21.29 -26.38 3.56
CA SER A 213 22.27 -27.11 4.34
C SER A 213 22.46 -28.43 3.62
N LEU A 214 23.53 -28.52 2.83
CA LEU A 214 23.98 -29.78 2.26
C LEU A 214 24.12 -30.77 3.43
N PRO A 215 23.48 -31.95 3.36
CA PRO A 215 23.78 -33.00 4.33
C PRO A 215 25.28 -33.31 4.22
N CYS A 216 25.97 -33.24 5.35
CA CYS A 216 27.34 -33.70 5.49
C CYS A 216 27.45 -35.21 5.21
#